data_AF-A0A196N9H2-F1
#
_entry.id   AF-A0A196N9H2-F1
#
_cell.length_a   1.000
_cell.length_b   1.000
_cell.length_c   1.000
_cell.angle_alpha   90.00
_cell.angle_beta   90.00
_cell.angle_gamma   90.00
#
_symmetry.space_group_name_H-M   'P 1'
#
loop_
_entity.id
_entity.type
_entity.pdbx_description
1 polymer ?
#
loop_
_entity_poly.entity_id
_entity_poly.type
_entity_poly.pdbx_seq_one_letter_code
_entity_poly.pdbx_strand_id
1 'polypeptide(L)'
;MQGGPRVTKLRVPGTWSAAVLQIADHLGVRRAAHAAGVGDRTIYKWSDPDTATTPTLAQAAALDRAYVAAGGASMPLLECYGRMVDPAALELAACPQALVIEIAGVAKEAGEAVSSSLVASQPNASRAAMLRALQETHEAAQAVGSLSRRLSSIFRRGATPGPTTRGTQ
;
A
#
# COMPACT_ATOMS: atom_id res chain seq x y z
N MET A 1 7.65 29.54 -18.13
CA MET A 1 7.45 28.17 -18.66
C MET A 1 8.70 27.35 -18.36
N GLN A 2 8.65 26.37 -17.46
CA GLN A 2 9.57 25.22 -17.45
C GLN A 2 8.81 24.02 -16.88
N GLY A 3 8.20 23.24 -17.77
CA GLY A 3 7.62 21.94 -17.46
C GLY A 3 8.67 20.88 -17.75
N GLY A 4 9.41 20.46 -16.72
CA GLY A 4 10.22 19.24 -16.78
C GLY A 4 9.32 18.00 -16.78
N PRO A 5 9.78 16.86 -17.33
CA PRO A 5 9.00 15.64 -17.39
C PRO A 5 8.62 15.22 -15.95
N ARG A 6 7.31 15.13 -15.68
CA ARG A 6 6.78 14.53 -14.43
C ARG A 6 7.06 13.03 -14.47
N VAL A 7 8.27 12.64 -14.09
CA VAL A 7 8.52 11.29 -13.61
C VAL A 7 7.83 11.21 -12.25
N THR A 8 6.62 10.66 -12.22
CA THR A 8 5.91 10.35 -10.98
C THR A 8 6.76 9.32 -10.25
N LYS A 9 7.57 9.74 -9.27
CA LYS A 9 8.31 8.81 -8.40
C LYS A 9 7.31 7.80 -7.85
N LEU A 10 7.47 6.53 -8.22
CA LEU A 10 6.62 5.45 -7.73
C LEU A 10 6.83 5.31 -6.22
N ARG A 11 5.74 5.19 -5.46
CA ARG A 11 5.79 5.00 -4.00
C ARG A 11 5.26 3.62 -3.69
N VAL A 12 5.94 2.92 -2.79
CA VAL A 12 5.50 1.61 -2.32
C VAL A 12 4.16 1.81 -1.60
N PRO A 13 3.07 1.17 -2.06
CA PRO A 13 1.78 1.25 -1.38
C PRO A 13 1.89 0.81 0.08
N GLY A 14 1.17 1.50 0.97
CA GLY A 14 1.20 1.21 2.40
C GLY A 14 2.44 1.70 3.15
N THR A 15 3.22 2.61 2.55
CA THR A 15 4.26 3.39 3.24
C THR A 15 3.75 4.76 3.67
N TRP A 16 4.44 5.37 4.63
CA TRP A 16 4.14 6.72 5.11
C TRP A 16 4.14 7.76 3.99
N SER A 17 5.09 7.70 3.05
CA SER A 17 5.18 8.64 1.94
C SER A 17 4.05 8.47 0.92
N ALA A 18 3.60 7.24 0.67
CA ALA A 18 2.40 6.97 -0.15
C ALA A 18 1.12 7.49 0.52
N ALA A 19 0.97 7.26 1.83
CA ALA A 19 -0.18 7.72 2.60
C ALA A 19 -0.26 9.26 2.67
N VAL A 20 0.87 9.94 2.91
CA VAL A 20 0.91 11.41 2.90
C VAL A 20 0.60 11.97 1.51
N LEU A 21 1.11 11.34 0.44
CA LEU A 21 0.75 11.73 -0.93
C LEU A 21 -0.76 11.59 -1.17
N GLN A 22 -1.35 10.43 -0.84
CA GLN A 22 -2.78 10.19 -1.00
C GLN A 22 -3.63 11.26 -0.30
N ILE A 23 -3.25 11.62 0.93
CA ILE A 23 -3.94 12.66 1.70
C ILE A 23 -3.75 14.04 1.04
N ALA A 24 -2.53 14.36 0.60
CA ALA A 24 -2.23 15.63 -0.04
C ALA A 24 -2.92 15.79 -1.41
N ASP A 25 -3.06 14.72 -2.18
CA ASP A 25 -3.76 14.69 -3.47
C ASP A 25 -5.27 14.91 -3.28
N HIS A 26 -5.84 14.38 -2.20
CA HIS A 26 -7.28 14.53 -1.89
C HIS A 26 -7.62 15.88 -1.26
N LEU A 27 -6.82 16.34 -0.30
CA LEU A 27 -7.08 17.60 0.43
C LEU A 27 -6.53 18.83 -0.28
N GLY A 28 -5.50 18.67 -1.09
CA GLY A 28 -4.57 19.73 -1.46
C GLY A 28 -3.52 19.98 -0.37
N VAL A 29 -2.28 20.24 -0.80
CA VAL A 29 -1.09 20.38 0.06
C VAL A 29 -1.28 21.41 1.18
N ARG A 30 -1.87 22.58 0.88
CA ARG A 30 -2.10 23.63 1.89
C ARG A 30 -3.02 23.20 3.02
N ARG A 31 -4.10 22.46 2.70
CA ARG A 31 -5.06 21.97 3.69
C ARG A 31 -4.45 20.87 4.54
N ALA A 32 -3.67 19.98 3.93
CA ALA A 32 -2.89 18.96 4.65
C ALA A 32 -1.85 19.61 5.60
N ALA A 33 -1.12 20.62 5.12
CA ALA A 33 -0.14 21.35 5.91
C ALA A 33 -0.79 22.05 7.13
N HIS A 34 -1.93 22.71 6.91
CA HIS A 34 -2.70 23.33 7.99
C HIS A 34 -3.19 22.30 9.03
N ALA A 35 -3.73 21.16 8.58
CA ALA A 35 -4.19 20.10 9.48
C ALA A 35 -3.06 19.55 10.37
N ALA A 36 -1.85 19.43 9.82
CA ALA A 36 -0.67 18.94 10.55
C ALA A 36 0.10 20.04 11.32
N GLY A 37 -0.30 21.31 11.21
CA GLY A 37 0.39 22.43 11.84
C GLY A 37 1.81 22.66 11.31
N VAL A 38 2.06 22.43 10.02
CA VAL A 38 3.38 22.57 9.37
C VAL A 38 3.27 23.40 8.09
N GLY A 39 4.42 23.74 7.49
CA GLY A 39 4.46 24.39 6.18
C GLY A 39 4.34 23.42 5.00
N ASP A 40 3.90 23.91 3.84
CA ASP A 40 3.69 23.13 2.60
C ASP A 40 4.92 22.28 2.21
N ARG A 41 6.13 22.83 2.38
CA ARG A 41 7.38 22.12 2.07
C ARG A 41 7.56 20.84 2.89
N THR A 42 7.04 20.81 4.12
CA THR A 42 7.11 19.63 4.99
C THR A 42 6.21 18.51 4.47
N ILE A 43 5.04 18.83 3.92
CA ILE A 43 4.16 17.83 3.28
C ILE A 43 4.83 17.23 2.05
N TYR A 44 5.43 18.06 1.19
CA TYR A 44 6.20 17.56 0.04
C TYR A 44 7.33 16.64 0.48
N LYS A 45 8.07 17.03 1.53
CA LYS A 45 9.15 16.22 2.09
C LYS A 45 8.62 14.86 2.59
N TRP A 46 7.59 14.86 3.42
CA TRP A 46 6.99 13.61 3.92
C TRP A 46 6.41 12.74 2.80
N SER A 47 5.95 13.34 1.70
CA SER A 47 5.50 12.60 0.52
C SER A 47 6.66 12.09 -0.35
N ASP A 48 7.90 12.52 -0.15
CA ASP A 48 9.05 12.08 -0.96
C ASP A 48 9.59 10.76 -0.40
N PRO A 49 9.53 9.65 -1.16
CA PRO A 49 10.01 8.34 -0.68
C PRO A 49 11.52 8.31 -0.40
N ASP A 50 12.29 9.25 -0.95
CA ASP A 50 13.74 9.30 -0.75
C ASP A 50 14.14 10.03 0.55
N THR A 51 13.17 10.55 1.30
CA THR A 51 13.45 11.25 2.56
C THR A 51 13.06 10.40 3.77
N ALA A 52 13.95 10.33 4.75
CA ALA A 52 13.72 9.60 6.00
C ALA A 52 12.79 10.34 6.98
N THR A 53 12.25 11.50 6.61
CA THR A 53 11.41 12.30 7.51
C THR A 53 9.95 11.89 7.41
N THR A 54 9.36 11.60 8.56
CA THR A 54 7.94 11.25 8.69
C THR A 54 7.23 12.22 9.66
N PRO A 55 5.90 12.35 9.56
CA PRO A 55 5.13 13.05 10.58
C PRO A 55 5.21 12.33 11.94
N THR A 56 5.08 13.09 13.01
CA THR A 56 4.82 12.52 14.35
C THR A 56 3.46 11.81 14.38
N LEU A 57 3.22 10.92 15.35
CA LEU A 57 1.91 10.25 15.48
C LEU A 57 0.75 11.24 15.66
N ALA A 58 0.97 12.35 16.37
CA ALA A 58 -0.04 13.38 16.54
C ALA A 58 -0.40 14.07 15.21
N GLN A 59 0.62 14.38 14.39
CA GLN A 59 0.43 14.96 13.05
C GLN A 59 -0.23 13.95 12.10
N ALA A 60 0.16 12.68 12.20
CA ALA A 60 -0.44 11.61 11.42
C ALA A 60 -1.94 11.47 11.71
N ALA A 61 -2.32 11.43 12.99
CA ALA A 61 -3.71 11.38 13.40
C ALA A 61 -4.50 12.64 13.00
N ALA A 62 -3.85 13.81 12.93
CA ALA A 62 -4.49 15.04 12.44
C ALA A 62 -4.75 14.99 10.92
N LEU A 63 -3.79 14.48 10.15
CA LEU A 63 -3.91 14.28 8.71
C LEU A 63 -5.01 13.27 8.35
N ASP A 64 -5.04 12.11 9.01
CA ASP A 64 -6.08 11.10 8.78
C ASP A 64 -7.47 11.64 9.12
N ARG A 65 -7.62 12.36 10.25
CA ARG A 65 -8.90 12.99 10.60
C ARG A 65 -9.33 14.02 9.57
N ALA A 66 -8.41 14.85 9.07
CA ALA A 66 -8.71 15.81 8.02
C ALA A 66 -9.11 15.14 6.70
N TYR A 67 -8.45 14.04 6.35
CA TYR A 67 -8.77 13.24 5.16
C TYR A 67 -10.17 12.66 5.24
N VAL A 68 -10.53 11.99 6.35
CA VAL A 68 -11.87 11.45 6.59
C VAL A 68 -12.92 12.55 6.61
N ALA A 69 -12.65 13.68 7.28
CA ALA A 69 -13.58 14.82 7.33
C ALA A 69 -13.84 15.44 5.94
N ALA A 70 -12.93 15.27 4.99
CA ALA A 70 -13.09 15.69 3.60
C ALA A 70 -13.65 14.57 2.69
N GLY A 71 -14.23 13.52 3.26
CA GLY A 71 -14.84 12.41 2.51
C GLY A 71 -13.87 11.30 2.09
N GLY A 72 -12.66 11.26 2.66
CA GLY A 72 -11.75 10.14 2.51
C GLY A 72 -12.32 8.85 3.13
N ALA A 73 -12.15 7.72 2.45
CA ALA A 73 -12.78 6.46 2.83
C ALA A 73 -12.02 5.64 3.88
N SER A 74 -10.82 6.09 4.30
CA SER A 74 -9.94 5.34 5.18
C SER A 74 -9.06 6.23 6.06
N MET A 75 -8.18 5.62 6.87
CA MET A 75 -7.14 6.32 7.65
C MET A 75 -5.75 5.84 7.21
N PRO A 76 -5.22 6.38 6.09
CA PRO A 76 -4.01 5.85 5.45
C PRO A 76 -2.79 5.76 6.36
N LEU A 77 -2.57 6.74 7.26
CA LEU A 77 -1.38 6.74 8.13
C LEU A 77 -1.56 5.77 9.31
N LEU A 78 -2.76 5.68 9.87
CA LEU A 78 -3.10 4.67 10.88
C LEU A 78 -2.93 3.26 10.33
N GLU A 79 -3.37 3.00 9.10
CA GLU A 79 -3.15 1.71 8.45
C GLU A 79 -1.65 1.40 8.29
N CYS A 80 -0.85 2.39 7.92
CA CYS A 80 0.61 2.23 7.84
C CYS A 80 1.20 1.87 9.20
N TYR A 81 0.78 2.57 10.27
CA TYR A 81 1.22 2.29 11.63
C TYR A 81 0.80 0.89 12.10
N GLY A 82 -0.48 0.52 11.90
CA GLY A 82 -1.00 -0.80 12.24
C GLY A 82 -0.19 -1.92 11.58
N ARG A 83 0.16 -1.75 10.29
CA ARG A 83 1.03 -2.70 9.58
C ARG A 83 2.46 -2.77 10.12
N MET A 84 3.00 -1.71 10.73
CA MET A 84 4.35 -1.70 11.31
C MET A 84 4.43 -2.47 12.62
N VAL A 85 3.36 -2.44 13.41
CA VAL A 85 3.32 -3.07 14.73
C VAL A 85 2.64 -4.44 14.72
N ASP A 86 2.12 -4.87 13.56
CA ASP A 86 1.52 -6.20 13.37
C ASP A 86 2.59 -7.31 13.44
N PRO A 87 2.56 -8.16 14.48
CA PRO A 87 3.54 -9.23 14.67
C PRO A 87 3.47 -10.30 13.56
N ALA A 88 2.31 -10.54 12.96
CA ALA A 88 2.17 -11.50 11.86
C ALA A 88 2.92 -11.05 10.60
N ALA A 89 3.14 -9.74 10.46
CA ALA A 89 3.85 -9.18 9.33
C ALA A 89 5.37 -9.39 9.40
N LEU A 90 5.94 -9.58 10.60
CA LEU A 90 7.38 -9.76 10.83
C LEU A 90 7.88 -11.17 10.44
N GLU A 91 7.08 -12.21 10.69
CA GLU A 91 7.45 -13.61 10.42
C GLU A 91 7.44 -13.94 8.91
N LEU A 92 6.57 -13.29 8.14
CA LEU A 92 6.34 -13.62 6.72
C LEU A 92 7.51 -13.24 5.78
N ALA A 93 8.44 -12.37 6.20
CA ALA A 93 9.48 -11.80 5.32
C ALA A 93 10.78 -12.62 5.19
N ALA A 94 10.90 -13.80 5.79
CA ALA A 94 12.18 -14.52 5.92
C ALA A 94 12.53 -15.54 4.82
N CYS A 95 11.67 -15.80 3.83
CA CYS A 95 11.89 -16.88 2.87
C CYS A 95 11.60 -16.47 1.41
N PRO A 96 12.62 -16.25 0.56
CA PRO A 96 12.45 -15.98 -0.87
C PRO A 96 11.71 -17.10 -1.62
N GLN A 97 11.90 -18.35 -1.22
CA GLN A 97 11.18 -19.48 -1.79
C GLN A 97 9.68 -19.42 -1.51
N ALA A 98 9.28 -18.93 -0.34
CA ALA A 98 7.87 -18.74 -0.01
C ALA A 98 7.21 -17.64 -0.85
N LEU A 99 7.98 -16.62 -1.27
CA LEU A 99 7.49 -15.62 -2.23
C LEU A 99 7.24 -16.24 -3.61
N VAL A 100 8.16 -17.08 -4.10
CA VAL A 100 7.97 -17.81 -5.38
C VAL A 100 6.72 -18.68 -5.35
N ILE A 101 6.50 -19.40 -4.23
CA ILE A 101 5.30 -20.22 -4.04
C ILE A 101 4.03 -19.37 -4.05
N GLU A 102 4.02 -18.22 -3.37
CA GLU A 102 2.85 -17.33 -3.38
C GLU A 102 2.58 -16.70 -4.76
N ILE A 103 3.63 -16.34 -5.51
CA ILE A 103 3.49 -15.86 -6.89
C ILE A 103 2.90 -16.95 -7.78
N ALA A 104 3.40 -18.18 -7.67
CA ALA A 104 2.87 -19.32 -8.42
C ALA A 104 1.40 -19.60 -8.05
N GLY A 105 1.04 -19.48 -6.76
CA GLY A 105 -0.34 -19.55 -6.30
C GLY A 105 -1.23 -18.50 -6.96
N VAL A 106 -0.84 -17.23 -6.94
CA VAL A 106 -1.59 -16.15 -7.61
C VAL A 106 -1.80 -16.44 -9.10
N ALA A 107 -0.76 -16.90 -9.79
CA ALA A 107 -0.86 -17.22 -11.22
C ALA A 107 -1.88 -18.34 -11.49
N LYS A 108 -1.87 -19.39 -10.66
CA LYS A 108 -2.83 -20.49 -10.72
C LYS A 108 -4.26 -20.01 -10.48
N GLU A 109 -4.51 -19.39 -9.32
CA GLU A 109 -5.85 -18.98 -8.92
C GLU A 109 -6.43 -17.93 -9.88
N ALA A 110 -5.61 -16.99 -10.39
CA ALA A 110 -6.05 -16.04 -11.40
C ALA A 110 -6.42 -16.72 -12.73
N GLY A 111 -5.65 -17.72 -13.16
CA GLY A 111 -5.96 -18.51 -14.35
C GLY A 111 -7.26 -19.29 -14.22
N GLU A 112 -7.48 -19.93 -13.07
CA GLU A 112 -8.70 -20.69 -12.74
C GLU A 112 -9.93 -19.76 -12.66
N ALA A 113 -9.77 -18.57 -12.06
CA ALA A 113 -10.81 -17.54 -12.02
C ALA A 113 -11.20 -17.04 -13.41
N VAL A 114 -10.23 -16.75 -14.27
CA VAL A 114 -10.49 -16.31 -15.66
C VAL A 114 -11.17 -17.44 -16.43
N SER A 115 -10.64 -18.66 -16.37
CA SER A 115 -11.19 -19.83 -17.07
C SER A 115 -12.64 -20.10 -16.66
N SER A 116 -12.92 -20.17 -15.36
CA SER A 116 -14.26 -20.41 -14.84
C SER A 116 -15.23 -19.28 -15.17
N SER A 117 -14.77 -18.02 -15.18
CA SER A 117 -15.58 -16.87 -15.59
C SER A 117 -15.94 -16.92 -17.08
N LEU A 118 -15.03 -17.38 -17.95
CA LEU A 118 -15.32 -17.57 -19.38
C LEU A 118 -16.37 -18.66 -19.60
N VAL A 119 -16.32 -19.75 -18.84
CA VAL A 119 -17.34 -20.81 -18.88
C VAL A 119 -18.68 -20.30 -18.37
N ALA A 120 -18.69 -19.55 -17.26
CA ALA A 120 -19.88 -18.96 -16.67
C ALA A 120 -20.55 -17.89 -17.55
N SER A 121 -19.79 -17.27 -18.47
CA SER A 121 -20.30 -16.25 -19.40
C SER A 121 -20.99 -16.83 -20.63
N GLN A 122 -21.03 -18.17 -20.79
CA GLN A 122 -21.66 -18.79 -21.95
C GLN A 122 -23.20 -18.72 -21.87
N PRO A 123 -23.92 -18.62 -23.00
CA PRO A 123 -25.39 -18.43 -23.03
C PRO A 123 -26.22 -19.49 -22.29
N ASN A 124 -25.63 -20.65 -22.02
CA ASN A 124 -26.25 -21.80 -21.35
C ASN A 124 -25.48 -22.23 -20.08
N ALA A 125 -24.72 -21.33 -19.48
CA ALA A 125 -23.97 -21.61 -18.27
C ALA A 125 -24.89 -22.12 -17.15
N SER A 126 -24.52 -23.25 -16.55
CA SER A 126 -25.28 -23.82 -15.44
C SER A 126 -25.10 -22.99 -14.17
N ARG A 127 -26.03 -23.13 -13.21
CA ARG A 127 -25.87 -22.54 -11.88
C ARG A 127 -24.57 -22.99 -11.20
N ALA A 128 -24.16 -24.23 -11.42
CA ALA A 128 -22.90 -24.75 -10.91
C ALA A 128 -21.68 -24.03 -11.51
N ALA A 129 -21.70 -23.71 -12.82
CA ALA A 129 -20.65 -22.93 -13.46
C ALA A 129 -20.55 -21.51 -12.88
N MET A 130 -21.70 -20.85 -12.62
CA MET A 130 -21.73 -19.54 -11.97
C MET A 130 -21.15 -19.59 -10.55
N LEU A 131 -21.53 -20.59 -9.74
CA LEU A 131 -21.01 -20.75 -8.39
C LEU A 131 -19.50 -21.05 -8.39
N ARG A 132 -19.02 -21.84 -9.36
CA ARG A 132 -17.58 -22.09 -9.52
C ARG A 132 -16.84 -20.80 -9.85
N ALA A 133 -17.32 -20.00 -10.81
CA ALA A 133 -16.69 -18.72 -11.13
C ALA A 133 -16.63 -17.77 -9.92
N LEU A 134 -17.69 -17.71 -9.11
CA LEU A 134 -17.69 -16.93 -7.86
C LEU A 134 -16.65 -17.44 -6.85
N GLN A 135 -16.53 -18.75 -6.68
CA GLN A 135 -15.53 -19.35 -5.79
C GLN A 135 -14.11 -19.01 -6.26
N GLU A 136 -13.81 -19.22 -7.53
CA GLU A 136 -12.47 -19.05 -8.10
C GLU A 136 -12.03 -17.58 -8.08
N THR A 137 -12.96 -16.66 -8.38
CA THR A 137 -12.67 -15.22 -8.27
C THR A 137 -12.42 -14.79 -6.83
N HIS A 138 -13.06 -15.43 -5.85
CA HIS A 138 -12.78 -15.21 -4.44
C HIS A 138 -11.39 -15.74 -4.04
N GLU A 139 -11.02 -16.96 -4.47
CA GLU A 139 -9.71 -17.56 -4.23
C GLU A 139 -8.59 -16.72 -4.85
N ALA A 140 -8.78 -16.23 -6.08
CA ALA A 140 -7.85 -15.30 -6.72
C ALA A 140 -7.67 -13.99 -5.93
N ALA A 141 -8.76 -13.39 -5.43
CA ALA A 141 -8.68 -12.17 -4.62
C ALA A 141 -7.92 -12.39 -3.30
N GLN A 142 -8.14 -13.54 -2.64
CA GLN A 142 -7.42 -13.91 -1.43
C GLN A 142 -5.92 -14.11 -1.71
N ALA A 143 -5.58 -14.81 -2.79
CA ALA A 143 -4.20 -15.06 -3.19
C ALA A 143 -3.45 -13.73 -3.47
N VAL A 144 -4.06 -12.82 -4.23
CA VAL A 144 -3.51 -11.49 -4.51
C VAL A 144 -3.32 -10.68 -3.21
N GLY A 145 -4.30 -10.72 -2.30
CA GLY A 145 -4.20 -10.07 -1.00
C GLY A 145 -3.03 -10.60 -0.17
N SER A 146 -2.78 -11.91 -0.20
CA SER A 146 -1.64 -12.53 0.48
C SER A 146 -0.31 -12.08 -0.09
N LEU A 147 -0.15 -12.15 -1.41
CA LEU A 147 1.07 -11.72 -2.11
C LEU A 147 1.36 -10.23 -1.84
N SER A 148 0.34 -9.38 -1.86
CA SER A 148 0.48 -7.95 -1.56
C SER A 148 1.06 -7.73 -0.16
N ARG A 149 0.52 -8.41 0.87
CA ARG A 149 1.04 -8.33 2.25
C ARG A 149 2.50 -8.79 2.33
N ARG A 150 2.87 -9.87 1.63
CA ARG A 150 4.25 -10.38 1.64
C ARG A 150 5.23 -9.43 0.96
N LEU A 151 4.89 -8.90 -0.22
CA LEU A 151 5.70 -7.91 -0.93
C LEU A 151 5.91 -6.67 -0.08
N SER A 152 4.85 -6.12 0.52
CA SER A 152 4.94 -4.99 1.45
C SER A 152 5.85 -5.30 2.65
N SER A 153 5.86 -6.54 3.15
CA SER A 153 6.73 -6.92 4.25
C SER A 153 8.22 -6.96 3.88
N ILE A 154 8.56 -7.47 2.70
CA ILE A 154 9.95 -7.52 2.20
C ILE A 154 10.53 -6.12 2.03
N PHE A 155 9.77 -5.19 1.43
CA PHE A 155 10.24 -3.82 1.20
C PHE A 155 10.54 -3.04 2.49
N ARG A 156 9.91 -3.38 3.62
CA ARG A 156 10.19 -2.72 4.91
C ARG A 156 11.57 -3.01 5.48
N ARG A 157 12.20 -4.16 5.17
CA ARG A 157 13.58 -4.43 5.61
C ARG A 157 14.61 -3.59 4.84
N GLY A 158 14.30 -3.14 3.62
CA GLY A 158 15.19 -2.29 2.83
C GLY A 158 15.18 -0.81 3.25
N ALA A 159 14.21 -0.39 4.07
CA ALA A 159 13.99 1.00 4.46
C ALA A 159 14.35 1.29 5.94
N THR A 160 15.05 0.40 6.63
CA THR A 160 15.67 0.75 7.91
C THR A 160 16.78 1.76 7.66
N PRO A 161 16.83 2.89 8.40
CA PRO A 161 18.00 3.76 8.36
C PRO A 161 19.23 2.90 8.70
N GLY A 162 20.19 2.82 7.78
CA GLY A 162 21.49 2.23 8.08
C GLY A 162 22.06 2.86 9.35
N PRO A 163 22.84 2.11 10.15
CA PRO A 163 23.37 2.63 11.40
C PRO A 163 24.08 3.95 11.12
N THR A 164 23.56 5.04 11.67
CA THR A 164 24.24 6.34 11.69
C THR A 164 25.58 6.14 12.37
N THR A 165 26.64 6.03 11.57
CA THR A 165 28.02 6.18 12.00
C THR A 165 28.15 7.63 12.50
N ARG A 166 27.86 7.84 13.78
CA ARG A 166 28.35 9.02 14.48
C ARG A 166 29.84 8.79 14.72
N GLY A 167 30.66 9.51 13.96
CA GLY A 167 32.08 9.65 14.27
C GLY A 167 32.21 10.17 15.70
N THR A 168 32.85 9.37 16.54
CA THR A 168 33.45 9.84 17.78
C THR A 168 34.84 10.38 17.46
N GLN A 169 35.10 11.55 18.04
CA GLN A 169 36.33 12.32 18.03
C GLN A 169 37.53 11.50 18.53
#